data_AF-A0A6H3NTD6-F1
#
_entry.id   AF-A0A6H3NTD6-F1
#
_cell.length_a   1.000
_cell.length_b   1.000
_cell.length_c   1.000
_cell.angle_alpha   90.00
_cell.angle_beta   90.00
_cell.angle_gamma   90.00
#
_symmetry.space_group_name_H-M   'P 1'
#
loop_
_entity.id
_entity.type
_entity.pdbx_description
1 polymer ?
#
loop_
_entity_poly.entity_id
_entity_poly.type
_entity_poly.pdbx_seq_one_letter_code
_entity_poly.pdbx_strand_id
1 'polypeptide(L)'
;MPKEEELEEDFLTEEDNEIQESLLEDDDDLFDEDGDEEHSKVNRKQVLTLVGIAFVSFLVFTLFIFPLNEIVRSILIKTGKETGIFLDAKEIHFPVIGRKSFDSFIASFPSGTSVKAEEISLGVSLLGLLQSKLEGDANIGYFSFEGSEWAMSIQTLDIPLRLSPIDDKITKWNGEGEIELSGGKIKESAEIPFLGSLKGTDIRKANIVFKIRSGKLLLERGSLESSLAKFQFQGVIRLSDTLSYSQLDLKVCFTLTEKFAQERQDLVGMVALLPQEGGKTCIPIRGTFSSPKVDLPNLNQLGGSAPKAEETSIEPAPVP
;
A
#
# COMPACT_ATOMS: atom_id res chain seq x y z
N MET A 1 46.93 -6.50 69.75
CA MET A 1 47.11 -5.68 70.96
C MET A 1 45.78 -5.02 71.29
N PRO A 2 45.47 -4.84 72.58
CA PRO A 2 44.14 -5.09 73.14
C PRO A 2 43.51 -3.88 73.86
N LYS A 3 42.29 -4.11 74.40
CA LYS A 3 41.65 -3.48 75.60
C LYS A 3 41.21 -2.02 75.49
N GLU A 4 40.11 -1.56 76.10
CA GLU A 4 38.95 -2.11 76.82
C GLU A 4 38.02 -0.90 77.04
N GLU A 5 36.72 -1.13 77.19
CA GLU A 5 35.78 -0.18 77.80
C GLU A 5 36.19 0.16 79.25
N GLU A 6 35.76 1.31 79.77
CA GLU A 6 34.87 1.39 80.95
C GLU A 6 34.59 2.84 81.39
N LEU A 7 33.30 3.09 81.70
CA LEU A 7 32.70 3.92 82.78
C LEU A 7 33.08 5.42 82.86
N GLU A 8 32.22 6.38 83.18
CA GLU A 8 31.11 6.53 84.14
C GLU A 8 30.35 7.82 83.71
N GLU A 9 29.02 7.81 83.58
CA GLU A 9 28.03 8.28 84.56
C GLU A 9 28.00 9.80 84.87
N ASP A 10 26.80 10.34 84.67
CA ASP A 10 26.15 11.49 85.31
C ASP A 10 26.75 12.90 85.23
N PHE A 11 26.16 13.72 84.36
CA PHE A 11 25.68 15.07 84.70
C PHE A 11 24.53 15.44 83.74
N LEU A 12 23.32 14.94 84.00
CA LEU A 12 22.09 15.53 83.47
C LEU A 12 21.62 16.59 84.48
N THR A 13 21.84 17.85 84.15
CA THR A 13 21.28 19.00 84.86
C THR A 13 19.76 19.02 84.71
N GLU A 14 19.05 19.17 85.84
CA GLU A 14 17.59 19.28 85.95
C GLU A 14 16.98 20.43 85.11
N GLU A 15 17.79 21.32 84.52
CA GLU A 15 17.33 22.43 83.67
C GLU A 15 16.88 22.01 82.25
N ASP A 16 17.23 20.82 81.76
CA ASP A 16 16.82 20.39 80.39
C ASP A 16 15.42 19.73 80.33
N ASN A 17 14.84 19.33 81.47
CA ASN A 17 13.51 18.72 81.50
C ASN A 17 12.36 19.75 81.61
N GLU A 18 12.57 20.91 82.25
CA GLU A 18 11.52 21.95 82.33
C GLU A 18 11.28 22.65 80.99
N ILE A 19 12.28 22.67 80.08
CA ILE A 19 12.14 23.28 78.76
C ILE A 19 11.41 22.34 77.79
N GLN A 20 11.49 21.01 77.97
CA GLN A 20 10.78 20.04 77.13
C GLN A 20 9.29 19.90 77.48
N GLU A 21 8.89 20.06 78.75
CA GLU A 21 7.47 20.00 79.13
C GLU A 21 6.71 21.29 78.76
N SER A 22 7.33 22.48 78.72
CA SER A 22 6.63 23.72 78.32
C SER A 22 6.39 23.89 76.81
N LEU A 23 7.01 23.06 75.95
CA LEU A 23 6.79 23.07 74.50
C LEU A 23 5.74 22.04 74.02
N LEU A 24 5.16 21.26 74.93
CA LEU A 24 4.24 20.17 74.60
C LEU A 24 2.81 20.37 75.15
N GLU A 25 2.52 21.39 75.96
CA GLU A 25 1.21 21.53 76.63
C GLU A 25 0.33 22.73 76.24
N ASP A 26 0.74 23.62 75.32
CA ASP A 26 -0.01 24.87 75.03
C ASP A 26 -0.40 25.08 73.55
N ASP A 27 -0.77 24.03 72.82
CA ASP A 27 -1.38 24.18 71.47
C ASP A 27 -2.61 23.27 71.23
N ASP A 28 -3.24 22.76 72.30
CA ASP A 28 -4.41 21.87 72.24
C ASP A 28 -5.79 22.60 72.31
N ASP A 29 -5.86 23.94 72.30
CA ASP A 29 -7.12 24.68 72.55
C ASP A 29 -7.44 25.81 71.55
N LEU A 30 -7.16 25.65 70.25
CA LEU A 30 -7.53 26.68 69.24
C LEU A 30 -8.00 26.20 67.87
N PHE A 31 -8.46 24.94 67.77
CA PHE A 31 -9.24 24.47 66.62
C PHE A 31 -10.50 23.75 67.11
N ASP A 32 -11.50 24.54 67.49
CA ASP A 32 -12.90 24.11 67.52
C ASP A 32 -13.32 23.58 66.13
N GLU A 33 -14.03 22.45 66.18
CA GLU A 33 -15.05 22.00 65.23
C GLU A 33 -14.65 21.93 63.74
N ASP A 34 -14.05 20.81 63.35
CA ASP A 34 -14.72 19.84 62.46
C ASP A 34 -13.74 18.75 62.02
N GLY A 35 -14.04 17.50 62.42
CA GLY A 35 -13.76 16.35 61.54
C GLY A 35 -12.63 15.41 61.93
N ASP A 36 -12.75 14.75 63.09
CA ASP A 36 -12.11 13.45 63.29
C ASP A 36 -13.12 12.43 63.81
N GLU A 37 -13.55 11.53 62.94
CA GLU A 37 -13.76 10.11 63.22
C GLU A 37 -14.25 9.36 61.96
N GLU A 38 -13.37 9.20 60.97
CA GLU A 38 -13.51 8.06 60.06
C GLU A 38 -12.14 7.74 59.45
N HIS A 39 -11.40 6.84 60.12
CA HIS A 39 -10.47 5.97 59.39
C HIS A 39 -11.31 5.17 58.37
N SER A 40 -11.52 5.76 57.20
CA SER A 40 -12.31 5.24 56.11
C SER A 40 -11.72 3.90 55.68
N LYS A 41 -12.29 2.80 56.19
CA LYS A 41 -12.10 1.46 55.65
C LYS A 41 -12.54 1.52 54.19
N VAL A 42 -11.57 1.57 53.28
CA VAL A 42 -11.82 1.66 51.84
C VAL A 42 -12.84 0.61 51.44
N ASN A 43 -14.02 1.06 51.01
CA ASN A 43 -15.15 0.19 50.73
C ASN A 43 -14.78 -0.69 49.52
N ARG A 44 -15.13 -1.98 49.53
CA ARG A 44 -14.86 -2.92 48.42
C ARG A 44 -15.35 -2.40 47.06
N LYS A 45 -16.40 -1.57 47.07
CA LYS A 45 -16.87 -0.83 45.88
C LYS A 45 -15.86 0.23 45.41
N GLN A 46 -15.27 1.02 46.31
CA GLN A 46 -14.24 2.01 45.99
C GLN A 46 -12.97 1.33 45.43
N VAL A 47 -12.54 0.21 46.00
CA VAL A 47 -11.39 -0.56 45.49
C VAL A 47 -11.67 -1.09 44.07
N LEU A 48 -12.85 -1.65 43.81
CA LEU A 48 -13.22 -2.12 42.47
C LEU A 48 -13.30 -0.98 41.46
N THR A 49 -13.83 0.18 41.85
CA THR A 49 -13.84 1.37 41.00
C THR A 49 -12.41 1.85 40.70
N LEU A 50 -11.52 1.84 41.69
CA LEU A 50 -10.13 2.27 41.53
C LEU A 50 -9.34 1.32 40.63
N VAL A 51 -9.54 0.00 40.79
CA VAL A 51 -8.99 -1.02 39.87
C VAL A 51 -9.56 -0.87 38.46
N GLY A 52 -10.87 -0.60 38.33
CA GLY A 52 -11.51 -0.34 37.05
C GLY A 52 -10.93 0.89 36.35
N ILE A 53 -10.77 2.00 37.07
CA ILE A 53 -10.14 3.22 36.57
C ILE A 53 -8.68 2.97 36.21
N ALA A 54 -7.91 2.25 37.03
CA ALA A 54 -6.52 1.91 36.77
C ALA A 54 -6.37 1.00 35.54
N PHE A 55 -7.27 0.04 35.34
CA PHE A 55 -7.26 -0.83 34.17
C PHE A 55 -7.64 -0.07 32.89
N VAL A 56 -8.67 0.78 32.95
CA VAL A 56 -9.06 1.62 31.81
C VAL A 56 -7.98 2.64 31.49
N SER A 57 -7.37 3.30 32.48
CA SER A 57 -6.28 4.23 32.27
C SER A 57 -5.06 3.51 31.70
N PHE A 58 -4.70 2.33 32.21
CA PHE A 58 -3.65 1.49 31.66
C PHE A 58 -3.90 1.13 30.19
N LEU A 59 -5.13 0.72 29.82
CA LEU A 59 -5.47 0.43 28.43
C LEU A 59 -5.38 1.67 27.55
N VAL A 60 -5.88 2.82 28.01
CA VAL A 60 -5.82 4.09 27.29
C VAL A 60 -4.36 4.49 27.08
N PHE A 61 -3.54 4.53 28.14
CA PHE A 61 -2.12 4.89 28.04
C PHE A 61 -1.34 3.90 27.18
N THR A 62 -1.59 2.60 27.31
CA THR A 62 -0.97 1.58 26.46
C THR A 62 -1.28 1.83 25.00
N LEU A 63 -2.54 2.18 24.67
CA LEU A 63 -2.95 2.48 23.30
C LEU A 63 -2.27 3.74 22.74
N PHE A 64 -2.05 4.77 23.56
CA PHE A 64 -1.36 6.00 23.13
C PHE A 64 0.18 5.87 23.08
N ILE A 65 0.79 5.04 23.91
CA ILE A 65 2.26 4.90 24.03
C ILE A 65 2.79 3.73 23.18
N PHE A 66 1.92 2.89 22.60
CA PHE A 66 2.36 1.71 21.86
C PHE A 66 3.30 2.07 20.69
N PRO A 67 4.53 1.53 20.63
CA PRO A 67 5.54 1.92 19.65
C PRO A 67 5.31 1.24 18.29
N LEU A 68 4.14 1.47 17.65
CA LEU A 68 3.80 0.88 16.35
C LEU A 68 4.86 1.19 15.27
N ASN A 69 5.42 2.40 15.30
CA ASN A 69 6.42 2.85 14.34
C ASN A 69 7.67 1.94 14.35
N GLU A 70 8.15 1.55 15.54
CA GLU A 70 9.35 0.72 15.69
C GLU A 70 9.09 -0.73 15.27
N ILE A 71 7.88 -1.23 15.53
CA ILE A 71 7.46 -2.56 15.07
C ILE A 71 7.45 -2.62 13.54
N VAL A 72 6.84 -1.62 12.88
CA VAL A 72 6.80 -1.54 11.41
C VAL A 72 8.21 -1.47 10.84
N ARG A 73 9.08 -0.61 11.41
CA ARG A 73 10.49 -0.50 11.00
C ARG A 73 11.25 -1.83 11.16
N SER A 74 11.06 -2.53 12.28
CA SER A 74 11.67 -3.83 12.54
C SER A 74 11.21 -4.90 11.53
N ILE A 75 9.91 -4.91 11.20
CA ILE A 75 9.35 -5.80 10.16
C ILE A 75 10.00 -5.51 8.81
N LEU A 76 10.07 -4.25 8.38
CA LEU A 76 10.68 -3.88 7.10
C LEU A 76 12.14 -4.33 7.01
N ILE A 77 12.94 -4.10 8.06
CA ILE A 77 14.34 -4.52 8.11
C ILE A 77 14.46 -6.05 8.06
N LYS A 78 13.62 -6.77 8.82
CA LYS A 78 13.63 -8.22 8.85
C LYS A 78 13.25 -8.81 7.49
N THR A 79 12.15 -8.34 6.90
CA THR A 79 11.72 -8.75 5.56
C THR A 79 12.78 -8.46 4.51
N GLY A 80 13.45 -7.30 4.58
CA GLY A 80 14.53 -6.97 3.66
C GLY A 80 15.73 -7.91 3.77
N LYS A 81 16.13 -8.27 5.00
CA LYS A 81 17.22 -9.25 5.24
C LYS A 81 16.87 -10.65 4.74
N GLU A 82 15.63 -11.08 4.90
CA GLU A 82 15.18 -12.42 4.49
C GLU A 82 15.01 -12.55 2.97
N THR A 83 14.57 -11.48 2.30
CA THR A 83 14.28 -11.49 0.85
C THR A 83 15.43 -10.97 -0.01
N GLY A 84 16.43 -10.31 0.59
CA GLY A 84 17.49 -9.59 -0.13
C GLY A 84 17.02 -8.28 -0.77
N ILE A 85 15.77 -7.85 -0.54
CA ILE A 85 15.22 -6.59 -1.01
C ILE A 85 15.62 -5.49 -0.02
N PHE A 86 16.19 -4.39 -0.51
CA PHE A 86 16.44 -3.23 0.34
C PHE A 86 15.13 -2.45 0.51
N LEU A 87 14.60 -2.45 1.73
CA LEU A 87 13.39 -1.72 2.11
C LEU A 87 13.78 -0.60 3.07
N ASP A 88 13.45 0.64 2.71
CA ASP A 88 13.62 1.79 3.59
C ASP A 88 12.34 2.62 3.66
N ALA A 89 12.04 3.10 4.87
CA ALA A 89 10.89 3.94 5.13
C ALA A 89 11.31 5.10 6.03
N LYS A 90 11.12 6.32 5.52
CA LYS A 90 11.37 7.56 6.25
C LYS A 90 10.06 8.03 6.89
N GLU A 91 10.17 8.45 8.15
CA GLU A 91 9.10 9.08 8.94
C GLU A 91 7.77 8.29 8.87
N ILE A 92 7.69 7.27 9.74
CA ILE A 92 6.52 6.39 9.89
C ILE A 92 5.60 7.01 10.94
N HIS A 93 4.39 7.39 10.55
CA HIS A 93 3.37 7.88 11.47
C HIS A 93 2.17 6.93 11.51
N PHE A 94 2.17 6.03 12.49
CA PHE A 94 1.12 5.02 12.65
C PHE A 94 0.39 5.22 13.97
N PRO A 95 -0.52 6.21 14.07
CA PRO A 95 -1.36 6.33 15.25
C PRO A 95 -2.34 5.14 15.29
N VAL A 96 -2.76 4.76 16.49
CA VAL A 96 -3.80 3.72 16.64
C VAL A 96 -5.11 4.20 16.03
N ILE A 97 -5.44 5.48 16.19
CA ILE A 97 -6.65 6.12 15.65
C ILE A 97 -6.23 7.20 14.64
N GLY A 98 -6.88 7.23 13.48
CA GLY A 98 -6.58 8.19 12.42
C GLY A 98 -5.81 7.60 11.23
N ARG A 99 -5.40 8.47 10.32
CA ARG A 99 -4.70 8.09 9.09
C ARG A 99 -3.28 7.65 9.41
N LYS A 100 -2.83 6.60 8.73
CA LYS A 100 -1.45 6.08 8.82
C LYS A 100 -0.67 6.62 7.65
N SER A 101 0.54 7.11 7.86
CA SER A 101 1.32 7.70 6.78
C SER A 101 2.79 7.29 6.78
N PHE A 102 3.36 7.34 5.58
CA PHE A 102 4.79 7.28 5.33
C PHE A 102 5.17 8.47 4.46
N ASP A 103 6.19 9.20 4.85
CA ASP A 103 6.67 10.31 4.02
C ASP A 103 7.39 9.81 2.78
N SER A 104 8.18 8.74 2.93
CA SER A 104 8.86 8.08 1.82
C SER A 104 9.03 6.60 2.09
N PHE A 105 8.79 5.80 1.07
CA PHE A 105 9.05 4.37 1.01
C PHE A 105 9.87 4.07 -0.23
N ILE A 106 10.96 3.33 -0.06
CA ILE A 106 11.84 2.90 -1.14
C ILE A 106 12.05 1.40 -1.03
N ALA A 107 11.78 0.68 -2.11
CA ALA A 107 12.07 -0.73 -2.27
C ALA A 107 13.00 -0.94 -3.48
N SER A 108 14.20 -1.43 -3.22
CA SER A 108 15.18 -1.76 -4.25
C SER A 108 15.41 -3.26 -4.30
N PHE A 109 15.14 -3.86 -5.45
CA PHE A 109 15.22 -5.30 -5.68
C PHE A 109 16.60 -5.69 -6.23
N PRO A 110 17.08 -6.92 -5.96
CA PRO A 110 18.35 -7.41 -6.51
C PRO A 110 18.43 -7.39 -8.05
N SER A 111 17.30 -7.39 -8.74
CA SER A 111 17.19 -7.25 -10.19
C SER A 111 17.59 -5.87 -10.72
N GLY A 112 17.90 -4.92 -9.85
CA GLY A 112 18.13 -3.51 -10.22
C GLY A 112 16.83 -2.70 -10.36
N THR A 113 15.68 -3.33 -10.11
CA THR A 113 14.38 -2.63 -10.09
C THR A 113 14.27 -1.80 -8.82
N SER A 114 13.81 -0.55 -8.93
CA SER A 114 13.51 0.30 -7.79
C SER A 114 12.06 0.79 -7.84
N VAL A 115 11.44 0.82 -6.66
CA VAL A 115 10.10 1.37 -6.45
C VAL A 115 10.22 2.42 -5.35
N LYS A 116 9.75 3.63 -5.64
CA LYS A 116 9.73 4.73 -4.69
C LYS A 116 8.31 5.26 -4.60
N ALA A 117 7.82 5.47 -3.39
CA ALA A 117 6.55 6.12 -3.13
C ALA A 117 6.75 7.17 -2.05
N GLU A 118 6.21 8.36 -2.24
CA GLU A 118 6.25 9.46 -1.27
C GLU A 118 4.83 9.88 -0.90
N GLU A 119 4.69 10.45 0.28
CA GLU A 119 3.42 10.97 0.82
C GLU A 119 2.30 9.90 0.78
N ILE A 120 2.60 8.71 1.31
CA ILE A 120 1.62 7.62 1.39
C ILE A 120 0.72 7.89 2.58
N SER A 121 -0.59 7.94 2.36
CA SER A 121 -1.60 8.13 3.39
C SER A 121 -2.69 7.06 3.28
N LEU A 122 -2.86 6.28 4.34
CA LEU A 122 -3.77 5.15 4.43
C LEU A 122 -4.87 5.44 5.45
N GLY A 123 -6.11 5.57 4.97
CA GLY A 123 -7.32 5.71 5.76
C GLY A 123 -8.03 4.37 5.99
N VAL A 124 -7.31 3.35 6.46
CA VAL A 124 -7.88 1.99 6.67
C VAL A 124 -8.35 1.79 8.12
N SER A 125 -9.55 1.23 8.28
CA SER A 125 -10.11 0.92 9.60
C SER A 125 -9.44 -0.30 10.23
N LEU A 126 -8.88 -0.16 11.45
CA LEU A 126 -8.32 -1.29 12.21
C LEU A 126 -9.37 -2.39 12.48
N LEU A 127 -10.62 -2.00 12.78
CA LEU A 127 -11.72 -2.95 12.97
C LEU A 127 -12.05 -3.71 11.68
N GLY A 128 -12.00 -3.01 10.53
CA GLY A 128 -12.13 -3.65 9.22
C GLY A 128 -11.04 -4.69 9.02
N LEU A 129 -9.78 -4.33 9.25
CA LEU A 129 -8.64 -5.24 9.10
C LEU A 129 -8.75 -6.47 10.01
N LEU A 130 -9.21 -6.32 11.26
CA LEU A 130 -9.47 -7.44 12.18
C LEU A 130 -10.59 -8.37 11.71
N GLN A 131 -11.55 -7.86 10.93
CA GLN A 131 -12.60 -8.64 10.28
C GLN A 131 -12.20 -9.09 8.87
N SER A 132 -10.93 -8.95 8.50
CA SER A 132 -10.40 -9.26 7.17
C SER A 132 -11.09 -8.47 6.06
N LYS A 133 -11.53 -7.25 6.36
CA LYS A 133 -12.12 -6.28 5.43
C LYS A 133 -11.17 -5.12 5.22
N LEU A 134 -10.86 -4.83 3.97
CA LEU A 134 -10.15 -3.62 3.59
C LEU A 134 -11.17 -2.58 3.14
N GLU A 135 -11.56 -1.71 4.06
CA GLU A 135 -12.43 -0.57 3.81
C GLU A 135 -11.67 0.71 4.17
N GLY A 136 -11.49 1.58 3.18
CA GLY A 136 -10.77 2.83 3.34
C GLY A 136 -10.32 3.44 2.02
N ASP A 137 -9.38 4.36 2.11
CA ASP A 137 -8.72 4.99 0.98
C ASP A 137 -7.21 4.98 1.17
N ALA A 138 -6.48 4.79 0.08
CA ALA A 138 -5.05 5.01 0.02
C ALA A 138 -4.77 6.16 -0.96
N ASN A 139 -4.02 7.15 -0.50
CA ASN A 139 -3.51 8.25 -1.32
C ASN A 139 -1.98 8.17 -1.34
N ILE A 140 -1.38 8.31 -2.51
CA ILE A 140 0.06 8.33 -2.71
C ILE A 140 0.37 9.60 -3.51
N GLY A 141 1.11 10.53 -2.91
CA GLY A 141 1.45 11.84 -3.49
C GLY A 141 2.66 11.85 -4.42
N TYR A 142 3.39 10.74 -4.54
CA TYR A 142 4.29 10.47 -5.67
C TYR A 142 4.62 8.98 -5.73
N PHE A 143 4.67 8.42 -6.94
CA PHE A 143 5.10 7.04 -7.17
C PHE A 143 6.09 7.00 -8.34
N SER A 144 7.19 6.28 -8.20
CA SER A 144 8.18 6.05 -9.25
C SER A 144 8.53 4.57 -9.30
N PHE A 145 8.54 4.04 -10.51
CA PHE A 145 9.02 2.71 -10.83
C PHE A 145 10.17 2.85 -11.81
N GLU A 146 11.29 2.20 -11.53
CA GLU A 146 12.45 2.13 -12.43
C GLU A 146 12.87 0.67 -12.55
N GLY A 147 12.62 0.07 -13.71
CA GLY A 147 13.06 -1.26 -14.10
C GLY A 147 13.98 -1.20 -15.31
N SER A 148 14.38 -2.37 -15.82
CA SER A 148 15.34 -2.49 -16.92
C SER A 148 14.84 -1.89 -18.24
N GLU A 149 13.55 -2.07 -18.56
CA GLU A 149 12.95 -1.63 -19.83
C GLU A 149 11.82 -0.60 -19.64
N TRP A 150 11.42 -0.37 -18.40
CA TRP A 150 10.28 0.47 -18.06
C TRP A 150 10.65 1.38 -16.91
N ALA A 151 10.46 2.68 -17.09
CA ALA A 151 10.60 3.65 -16.02
C ALA A 151 9.44 4.63 -16.11
N MET A 152 8.73 4.85 -15.02
CA MET A 152 7.57 5.73 -14.97
C MET A 152 7.46 6.42 -13.63
N SER A 153 6.95 7.65 -13.64
CA SER A 153 6.60 8.40 -12.44
C SER A 153 5.15 8.86 -12.53
N ILE A 154 4.43 8.76 -11.42
CA ILE A 154 3.05 9.22 -11.25
C ILE A 154 3.05 10.21 -10.09
N GLN A 155 2.34 11.33 -10.26
CA GLN A 155 2.22 12.37 -9.24
C GLN A 155 1.19 11.98 -8.21
N THR A 156 -0.02 11.56 -8.58
CA THR A 156 -1.01 11.18 -7.56
C THR A 156 -1.68 9.88 -7.92
N LEU A 157 -1.84 9.03 -6.91
CA LEU A 157 -2.52 7.76 -7.00
C LEU A 157 -3.51 7.64 -5.83
N ASP A 158 -4.79 7.68 -6.16
CA ASP A 158 -5.90 7.53 -5.24
C ASP A 158 -6.57 6.18 -5.44
N ILE A 159 -6.72 5.44 -4.34
CA ILE A 159 -7.23 4.08 -4.33
C ILE A 159 -8.27 3.94 -3.21
N PRO A 160 -9.53 4.35 -3.42
CA PRO A 160 -10.64 3.89 -2.59
C PRO A 160 -10.80 2.37 -2.70
N LEU A 161 -10.72 1.69 -1.57
CA LEU A 161 -10.77 0.22 -1.49
C LEU A 161 -11.93 -0.23 -0.61
N ARG A 162 -12.73 -1.14 -1.16
CA ARG A 162 -13.76 -1.90 -0.42
C ARG A 162 -13.64 -3.37 -0.82
N LEU A 163 -12.76 -4.10 -0.14
CA LEU A 163 -12.46 -5.51 -0.43
C LEU A 163 -12.72 -6.39 0.80
N SER A 164 -13.34 -7.55 0.60
CA SER A 164 -13.59 -8.55 1.64
C SER A 164 -13.83 -9.95 1.04
N PRO A 165 -13.34 -11.03 1.67
CA PRO A 165 -12.30 -11.08 2.69
C PRO A 165 -10.90 -10.91 2.06
N ILE A 166 -9.93 -10.30 2.76
CA ILE A 166 -8.54 -10.11 2.26
C ILE A 166 -7.51 -11.09 2.84
N ASP A 167 -7.89 -11.87 3.84
CA ASP A 167 -7.08 -12.91 4.49
C ASP A 167 -7.11 -14.26 3.76
N ASP A 168 -8.03 -14.42 2.81
CA ASP A 168 -8.15 -15.62 1.97
C ASP A 168 -7.52 -15.39 0.58
N LYS A 169 -7.50 -16.44 -0.25
CA LYS A 169 -7.01 -16.38 -1.62
C LYS A 169 -7.71 -15.30 -2.43
N ILE A 170 -6.98 -14.64 -3.35
CA ILE A 170 -7.51 -13.60 -4.24
C ILE A 170 -8.75 -14.06 -5.04
N THR A 171 -8.87 -15.37 -5.25
CA THR A 171 -10.01 -16.04 -5.89
C THR A 171 -11.30 -15.98 -5.08
N LYS A 172 -11.27 -15.56 -3.82
CA LYS A 172 -12.43 -15.40 -2.95
C LYS A 172 -12.74 -13.96 -2.59
N TRP A 173 -11.89 -13.03 -2.99
CA TRP A 173 -12.10 -11.60 -2.73
C TRP A 173 -13.38 -11.13 -3.42
N ASN A 174 -14.12 -10.28 -2.73
CA ASN A 174 -15.30 -9.60 -3.24
C ASN A 174 -15.22 -8.11 -2.90
N GLY A 175 -15.63 -7.26 -3.83
CA GLY A 175 -15.51 -5.83 -3.64
C GLY A 175 -15.57 -5.02 -4.90
N GLU A 176 -15.43 -3.72 -4.74
CA GLU A 176 -15.34 -2.77 -5.83
C GLU A 176 -14.39 -1.64 -5.44
N GLY A 177 -13.83 -1.00 -6.44
CA GLY A 177 -12.89 0.09 -6.24
C GLY A 177 -12.73 0.92 -7.50
N GLU A 178 -12.19 2.10 -7.28
CA GLU A 178 -11.81 3.03 -8.32
C GLU A 178 -10.35 3.38 -8.08
N ILE A 179 -9.54 3.37 -9.14
CA ILE A 179 -8.15 3.79 -9.08
C ILE A 179 -8.06 5.05 -9.92
N GLU A 180 -7.76 6.18 -9.31
CA GLU A 180 -7.48 7.41 -10.03
C GLU A 180 -5.99 7.70 -10.00
N LEU A 181 -5.43 8.00 -11.17
CA LEU A 181 -4.08 8.49 -11.30
C LEU A 181 -4.12 9.86 -11.98
N SER A 182 -3.37 10.82 -11.47
CA SER A 182 -3.26 12.14 -12.09
C SER A 182 -1.81 12.56 -12.17
N GLY A 183 -1.42 13.06 -13.35
CA GLY A 183 -0.07 13.51 -13.62
C GLY A 183 0.95 12.37 -13.63
N GLY A 184 1.75 12.29 -14.67
CA GLY A 184 2.80 11.29 -14.74
C GLY A 184 3.60 11.37 -16.01
N LYS A 185 4.67 10.59 -16.06
CA LYS A 185 5.58 10.55 -17.19
C LYS A 185 6.15 9.16 -17.34
N ILE A 186 6.10 8.64 -18.56
CA ILE A 186 6.81 7.44 -18.96
C ILE A 186 8.22 7.88 -19.33
N LYS A 187 9.20 7.60 -18.48
CA LYS A 187 10.62 7.93 -18.68
C LYS A 187 11.27 6.96 -19.67
N GLU A 188 10.94 5.67 -19.57
CA GLU A 188 11.39 4.61 -20.46
C GLU A 188 10.27 3.58 -20.66
N SER A 189 10.22 2.95 -21.83
CA SER A 189 9.28 1.88 -22.14
C SER A 189 9.83 0.97 -23.25
N ALA A 190 9.50 -0.31 -23.17
CA ALA A 190 9.69 -1.24 -24.28
C ALA A 190 8.90 -0.79 -25.53
N GLU A 191 9.32 -1.28 -26.70
CA GLU A 191 8.59 -1.02 -27.94
C GLU A 191 7.25 -1.77 -27.95
N ILE A 192 6.17 -1.01 -28.15
CA ILE A 192 4.83 -1.57 -28.28
C ILE A 192 4.50 -1.67 -29.78
N PRO A 193 4.05 -2.84 -30.28
CA PRO A 193 3.62 -2.96 -31.67
C PRO A 193 2.59 -1.89 -32.04
N PHE A 194 2.76 -1.26 -33.21
CA PHE A 194 1.91 -0.18 -33.75
C PHE A 194 1.91 1.16 -33.00
N LEU A 195 2.47 1.21 -31.78
CA LEU A 195 2.59 2.45 -30.99
C LEU A 195 4.05 2.92 -30.83
N GLY A 196 5.03 2.02 -31.04
CA GLY A 196 6.44 2.29 -30.82
C GLY A 196 6.79 2.41 -29.34
N SER A 197 7.92 3.07 -29.03
CA SER A 197 8.27 3.42 -27.65
C SER A 197 7.40 4.59 -27.16
N LEU A 198 6.89 4.47 -25.93
CA LEU A 198 6.16 5.52 -25.21
C LEU A 198 7.10 6.42 -24.37
N LYS A 199 8.41 6.31 -24.55
CA LYS A 199 9.39 7.15 -23.88
C LYS A 199 9.07 8.64 -24.03
N GLY A 200 9.08 9.35 -22.91
CA GLY A 200 8.79 10.78 -22.84
C GLY A 200 7.30 11.14 -22.87
N THR A 201 6.40 10.15 -22.88
CA THR A 201 4.94 10.40 -22.91
C THR A 201 4.46 10.88 -21.55
N ASP A 202 3.69 11.97 -21.54
CA ASP A 202 3.02 12.49 -20.35
C ASP A 202 1.69 11.77 -20.14
N ILE A 203 1.46 11.30 -18.92
CA ILE A 203 0.19 10.75 -18.45
C ILE A 203 -0.57 11.89 -17.78
N ARG A 204 -1.72 12.27 -18.33
CA ARG A 204 -2.54 13.36 -17.77
C ARG A 204 -3.43 12.85 -16.66
N LYS A 205 -4.23 11.84 -16.99
CA LYS A 205 -5.16 11.20 -16.06
C LYS A 205 -5.34 9.74 -16.46
N ALA A 206 -5.45 8.86 -15.47
CA ALA A 206 -5.99 7.53 -15.66
C ALA A 206 -7.05 7.24 -14.60
N ASN A 207 -8.03 6.44 -14.95
CA ASN A 207 -9.14 6.06 -14.08
C ASN A 207 -9.52 4.62 -14.37
N ILE A 208 -9.59 3.78 -13.34
CA ILE A 208 -9.93 2.37 -13.45
C ILE A 208 -11.00 2.02 -12.44
N VAL A 209 -12.21 1.75 -12.92
CA VAL A 209 -13.32 1.25 -12.11
C VAL A 209 -13.38 -0.27 -12.24
N PHE A 210 -13.28 -0.97 -11.11
CA PHE A 210 -13.26 -2.42 -11.08
C PHE A 210 -14.21 -3.01 -10.03
N LYS A 211 -14.68 -4.23 -10.31
CA LYS A 211 -15.44 -5.06 -9.38
C LYS A 211 -14.80 -6.44 -9.32
N ILE A 212 -14.47 -6.90 -8.13
CA ILE A 212 -13.99 -8.26 -7.91
C ILE A 212 -15.10 -9.09 -7.27
N ARG A 213 -15.36 -10.27 -7.84
CA ARG A 213 -16.32 -11.24 -7.30
C ARG A 213 -15.81 -12.64 -7.52
N SER A 214 -15.43 -13.31 -6.43
CA SER A 214 -15.14 -14.76 -6.41
C SER A 214 -14.26 -15.22 -7.58
N GLY A 215 -13.10 -14.60 -7.72
CA GLY A 215 -12.10 -14.97 -8.72
C GLY A 215 -12.34 -14.39 -10.10
N LYS A 216 -13.24 -13.42 -10.23
CA LYS A 216 -13.40 -12.60 -11.44
C LYS A 216 -13.22 -11.14 -11.09
N LEU A 217 -12.25 -10.50 -11.72
CA LEU A 217 -12.09 -9.05 -11.72
C LEU A 217 -12.71 -8.51 -13.01
N LEU A 218 -13.85 -7.84 -12.87
CA LEU A 218 -14.50 -7.09 -13.93
C LEU A 218 -13.93 -5.67 -13.95
N LEU A 219 -13.34 -5.29 -15.08
CA LEU A 219 -12.96 -3.91 -15.38
C LEU A 219 -14.14 -3.27 -16.11
N GLU A 220 -14.98 -2.55 -15.37
CA GLU A 220 -16.19 -1.92 -15.92
C GLU A 220 -15.84 -0.78 -16.87
N ARG A 221 -14.88 0.06 -16.45
CA ARG A 221 -14.40 1.17 -17.25
C ARG A 221 -12.99 1.54 -16.82
N GLY A 222 -12.07 1.46 -17.77
CA GLY A 222 -10.73 2.00 -17.66
C GLY A 222 -10.50 3.09 -18.70
N SER A 223 -9.84 4.17 -18.32
CA SER A 223 -9.39 5.20 -19.24
C SER A 223 -7.99 5.68 -18.88
N LEU A 224 -7.19 5.96 -19.89
CA LEU A 224 -5.85 6.54 -19.76
C LEU A 224 -5.73 7.62 -20.81
N GLU A 225 -5.61 8.86 -20.37
CA GLU A 225 -5.34 10.00 -21.24
C GLU A 225 -3.86 10.35 -21.15
N SER A 226 -3.16 10.18 -22.27
CA SER A 226 -1.77 10.59 -22.44
C SER A 226 -1.64 11.70 -23.48
N SER A 227 -0.44 12.27 -23.62
CA SER A 227 -0.15 13.26 -24.66
C SER A 227 -0.18 12.68 -26.08
N LEU A 228 0.04 11.36 -26.25
CA LEU A 228 0.07 10.67 -27.55
C LEU A 228 -1.23 9.95 -27.90
N ALA A 229 -1.94 9.41 -26.90
CA ALA A 229 -3.11 8.59 -27.14
C ALA A 229 -4.09 8.62 -25.97
N LYS A 230 -5.35 8.39 -26.29
CA LYS A 230 -6.42 8.14 -25.33
C LYS A 230 -6.79 6.68 -25.39
N PHE A 231 -6.57 5.94 -24.32
CA PHE A 231 -6.94 4.54 -24.19
C PHE A 231 -8.20 4.40 -23.36
N GLN A 232 -9.03 3.44 -23.74
CA GLN A 232 -10.18 2.96 -22.99
C GLN A 232 -10.08 1.45 -22.93
N PHE A 233 -10.18 0.87 -21.74
CA PHE A 233 -10.10 -0.57 -21.56
C PHE A 233 -11.25 -1.06 -20.71
N GLN A 234 -11.81 -2.21 -21.10
CA GLN A 234 -12.90 -2.87 -20.40
C GLN A 234 -12.76 -4.37 -20.59
N GLY A 235 -13.27 -5.17 -19.65
CA GLY A 235 -13.24 -6.62 -19.81
C GLY A 235 -13.20 -7.37 -18.49
N VAL A 236 -12.86 -8.65 -18.57
CA VAL A 236 -12.86 -9.55 -17.43
C VAL A 236 -11.50 -10.23 -17.31
N ILE A 237 -10.98 -10.25 -16.09
CA ILE A 237 -9.81 -11.03 -15.72
C ILE A 237 -10.28 -12.15 -14.80
N ARG A 238 -10.09 -13.40 -15.20
CA ARG A 238 -10.36 -14.57 -14.34
C ARG A 238 -9.10 -14.84 -13.53
N LEU A 239 -9.18 -14.54 -12.24
CA LEU A 239 -8.09 -14.67 -11.29
C LEU A 239 -7.87 -16.15 -10.97
N SER A 240 -6.60 -16.54 -10.90
CA SER A 240 -6.16 -17.80 -10.34
C SER A 240 -5.31 -17.56 -9.09
N ASP A 241 -5.07 -18.61 -8.32
CA ASP A 241 -4.23 -18.54 -7.12
C ASP A 241 -2.80 -18.02 -7.42
N THR A 242 -2.31 -18.25 -8.64
CA THR A 242 -1.09 -17.63 -9.17
C THR A 242 -1.45 -16.58 -10.21
N LEU A 243 -1.03 -15.32 -10.03
CA LEU A 243 -1.38 -14.21 -10.95
C LEU A 243 -0.96 -14.48 -12.40
N SER A 244 0.20 -15.09 -12.63
CA SER A 244 0.73 -15.38 -13.98
C SER A 244 -0.21 -16.23 -14.84
N TYR A 245 -1.03 -17.09 -14.23
CA TYR A 245 -1.99 -17.96 -14.93
C TYR A 245 -3.41 -17.36 -15.01
N SER A 246 -3.61 -16.16 -14.48
CA SER A 246 -4.93 -15.52 -14.54
C SER A 246 -5.24 -15.17 -15.99
N GLN A 247 -6.47 -15.52 -16.41
CA GLN A 247 -6.89 -15.37 -17.80
C GLN A 247 -7.37 -13.95 -18.06
N LEU A 248 -6.88 -13.35 -19.14
CA LEU A 248 -7.25 -12.04 -19.62
C LEU A 248 -8.29 -12.18 -20.73
N ASP A 249 -9.36 -11.38 -20.67
CA ASP A 249 -10.27 -11.11 -21.77
C ASP A 249 -10.64 -9.63 -21.73
N LEU A 250 -9.76 -8.81 -22.32
CA LEU A 250 -9.82 -7.36 -22.30
C LEU A 250 -10.07 -6.82 -23.71
N LYS A 251 -10.85 -5.75 -23.81
CA LYS A 251 -10.99 -4.95 -25.03
C LYS A 251 -10.33 -3.61 -24.77
N VAL A 252 -9.28 -3.29 -25.53
CA VAL A 252 -8.57 -2.02 -25.45
C VAL A 252 -8.87 -1.22 -26.71
N CYS A 253 -9.53 -0.08 -26.54
CA CYS A 253 -9.79 0.87 -27.61
C CYS A 253 -8.89 2.09 -27.44
N PHE A 254 -8.32 2.60 -28.54
CA PHE A 254 -7.49 3.79 -28.49
C PHE A 254 -7.80 4.76 -29.63
N THR A 255 -7.50 6.02 -29.35
CA THR A 255 -7.52 7.11 -30.31
C THR A 255 -6.20 7.85 -30.19
N LEU A 256 -5.50 7.99 -31.32
CA LEU A 256 -4.26 8.75 -31.40
C LEU A 256 -4.55 10.25 -31.36
N THR A 257 -3.68 11.03 -30.73
CA THR A 257 -3.76 12.48 -30.74
C THR A 257 -3.11 13.04 -32.00
N GLU A 258 -3.41 14.31 -32.34
CA GLU A 258 -2.73 15.01 -33.44
C GLU A 258 -1.22 15.09 -33.23
N LYS A 259 -0.77 15.17 -31.97
CA LYS A 259 0.65 15.15 -31.60
C LYS A 259 1.34 13.85 -32.05
N PHE A 260 0.69 12.70 -31.87
CA PHE A 260 1.23 11.43 -32.38
C PHE A 260 1.33 11.45 -33.91
N ALA A 261 0.32 11.98 -34.60
CA ALA A 261 0.34 12.03 -36.07
C ALA A 261 1.47 12.92 -36.62
N GLN A 262 1.84 13.97 -35.89
CA GLN A 262 2.97 14.83 -36.23
C GLN A 262 4.32 14.19 -35.91
N GLU A 263 4.45 13.53 -34.75
CA GLU A 263 5.71 12.93 -34.31
C GLU A 263 6.02 11.61 -35.02
N ARG A 264 5.00 10.85 -35.43
CA ARG A 264 5.13 9.47 -35.95
C ARG A 264 4.34 9.23 -37.24
N GLN A 265 4.60 10.02 -38.27
CA GLN A 265 3.99 9.89 -39.59
C GLN A 265 4.18 8.49 -40.21
N ASP A 266 5.26 7.80 -39.85
CA ASP A 266 5.58 6.44 -40.26
C ASP A 266 4.56 5.39 -39.80
N LEU A 267 3.97 5.58 -38.61
CA LEU A 267 3.02 4.63 -38.01
C LEU A 267 1.56 4.99 -38.26
N VAL A 268 1.25 6.26 -38.57
CA VAL A 268 -0.13 6.72 -38.81
C VAL A 268 -0.81 5.89 -39.90
N GLY A 269 -0.11 5.64 -41.01
CA GLY A 269 -0.64 4.85 -42.12
C GLY A 269 -0.96 3.41 -41.73
N MET A 270 -0.14 2.79 -40.89
CA MET A 270 -0.38 1.43 -40.40
C MET A 270 -1.54 1.37 -39.41
N VAL A 271 -1.64 2.35 -38.51
CA VAL A 271 -2.74 2.41 -37.53
C VAL A 271 -4.08 2.67 -38.22
N ALA A 272 -4.10 3.40 -39.33
CA ALA A 272 -5.30 3.60 -40.14
C ALA A 272 -5.85 2.31 -40.77
N LEU A 273 -5.01 1.27 -40.94
CA LEU A 273 -5.43 -0.03 -41.45
C LEU A 273 -6.08 -0.91 -40.38
N LEU A 274 -5.98 -0.53 -39.10
CA LEU A 274 -6.59 -1.30 -38.02
C LEU A 274 -8.11 -1.08 -37.99
N PRO A 275 -8.88 -2.13 -37.64
CA PRO A 275 -10.33 -2.04 -37.61
C PRO A 275 -10.81 -0.96 -36.65
N GLN A 276 -11.62 -0.04 -37.17
CA GLN A 276 -12.19 1.05 -36.40
C GLN A 276 -13.65 0.79 -36.06
N GLU A 277 -13.98 0.86 -34.78
CA GLU A 277 -15.34 0.87 -34.27
C GLU A 277 -15.66 2.27 -33.76
N GLY A 278 -16.56 2.99 -34.44
CA GLY A 278 -16.97 4.33 -34.02
C GLY A 278 -15.82 5.35 -33.97
N GLY A 279 -14.85 5.26 -34.90
CA GLY A 279 -13.68 6.16 -34.97
C GLY A 279 -12.58 5.85 -33.95
N LYS A 280 -12.66 4.71 -33.26
CA LYS A 280 -11.62 4.21 -32.35
C LYS A 280 -11.10 2.88 -32.82
N THR A 281 -9.79 2.67 -32.69
CA THR A 281 -9.20 1.36 -32.97
C THR A 281 -9.34 0.49 -31.73
N CYS A 282 -10.06 -0.63 -31.85
CA CYS A 282 -10.30 -1.54 -30.72
C CYS A 282 -9.64 -2.89 -30.96
N ILE A 283 -8.84 -3.33 -29.98
CA ILE A 283 -8.09 -4.57 -30.06
C ILE A 283 -8.44 -5.45 -28.84
N PRO A 284 -8.90 -6.70 -29.06
CA PRO A 284 -9.04 -7.67 -27.99
C PRO A 284 -7.67 -8.22 -27.55
N ILE A 285 -7.45 -8.22 -26.24
CA ILE A 285 -6.29 -8.82 -25.58
C ILE A 285 -6.78 -10.01 -24.77
N ARG A 286 -6.30 -11.20 -25.12
CA ARG A 286 -6.69 -12.48 -24.51
C ARG A 286 -5.46 -13.24 -24.03
N GLY A 287 -5.65 -14.37 -23.34
CA GLY A 287 -4.56 -15.24 -22.91
C GLY A 287 -4.33 -15.15 -21.41
N THR A 288 -3.09 -15.15 -20.97
CA THR A 288 -2.72 -15.04 -19.54
C THR A 288 -1.86 -13.80 -19.31
N PHE A 289 -1.71 -13.36 -18.06
CA PHE A 289 -0.75 -12.27 -17.75
C PHE A 289 0.68 -12.58 -18.19
N SER A 290 1.10 -13.85 -18.12
CA SER A 290 2.44 -14.27 -18.58
C SER A 290 2.58 -14.35 -20.11
N SER A 291 1.48 -14.48 -20.84
CA SER A 291 1.46 -14.60 -22.30
C SER A 291 0.22 -13.91 -22.86
N PRO A 292 0.18 -12.57 -22.85
CA PRO A 292 -0.90 -11.83 -23.46
C PRO A 292 -0.84 -11.99 -24.98
N LYS A 293 -1.99 -12.28 -25.57
CA LYS A 293 -2.18 -12.41 -27.02
C LYS A 293 -3.05 -11.27 -27.50
N VAL A 294 -2.53 -10.53 -28.45
CA VAL A 294 -3.24 -9.46 -29.14
C VAL A 294 -3.86 -10.08 -30.39
N ASP A 295 -5.19 -10.20 -30.42
CA ASP A 295 -5.89 -10.73 -31.59
C ASP A 295 -6.29 -9.55 -32.47
N LEU A 296 -5.67 -9.44 -33.64
CA LEU A 296 -5.92 -8.37 -34.60
C LEU A 296 -6.88 -8.90 -35.66
N PRO A 297 -8.20 -8.61 -35.56
CA PRO A 297 -9.13 -9.01 -36.61
C PRO A 297 -8.66 -8.38 -37.93
N ASN A 298 -8.52 -9.24 -38.96
CA ASN A 298 -8.14 -8.96 -40.36
C ASN A 298 -6.63 -8.97 -40.75
N LEU A 299 -5.67 -8.97 -39.82
CA LEU A 299 -4.26 -9.18 -40.19
C LEU A 299 -3.91 -10.65 -40.42
N ASN A 300 -4.64 -11.57 -39.77
CA ASN A 300 -4.50 -13.01 -40.00
C ASN A 300 -4.93 -13.45 -41.42
N GLN A 301 -5.63 -12.61 -42.18
CA GLN A 301 -5.94 -12.88 -43.60
C GLN A 301 -4.84 -12.37 -44.55
N LEU A 302 -4.02 -11.40 -44.13
CA LEU A 302 -2.89 -10.90 -44.93
C LEU A 302 -1.62 -11.75 -44.81
N GLY A 303 -1.50 -12.59 -43.77
CA GLY A 303 -0.39 -13.53 -43.57
C GLY A 303 -0.66 -14.98 -44.02
N GLY A 304 -1.78 -15.22 -44.71
CA GLY A 304 -2.35 -16.55 -44.91
C GLY A 304 -2.32 -17.08 -46.34
N SER A 305 -1.26 -16.83 -47.11
CA SER A 305 -0.93 -17.67 -48.26
C SER A 305 0.60 -17.76 -48.38
N ALA A 306 1.18 -18.70 -47.65
CA ALA A 306 2.47 -19.25 -48.07
C ALA A 306 2.32 -19.69 -49.55
N PRO A 307 3.26 -19.34 -50.45
CA PRO A 307 3.20 -19.84 -51.81
C PRO A 307 3.17 -21.37 -51.72
N LYS A 308 2.18 -22.00 -52.36
CA LYS A 308 2.30 -23.42 -52.68
C LYS A 308 3.66 -23.59 -53.36
N ALA A 309 4.54 -24.38 -52.76
CA ALA A 309 5.70 -24.88 -53.48
C ALA A 309 5.17 -25.53 -54.75
N GLU A 310 5.55 -24.99 -55.91
CA GLU A 310 5.42 -25.70 -57.18
C GLU A 310 6.19 -27.01 -57.03
N GLU A 311 5.46 -28.13 -57.00
CA GLU A 311 6.03 -29.45 -57.24
C GLU A 311 6.61 -29.43 -58.66
N THR A 312 7.89 -29.11 -58.75
CA THR A 312 8.70 -29.40 -59.94
C THR A 312 8.93 -30.90 -59.94
N SER A 313 7.97 -31.63 -60.51
CA SER A 313 8.15 -33.02 -60.91
C SER A 313 9.16 -33.06 -62.06
N ILE A 314 10.44 -33.30 -61.72
CA ILE A 314 11.46 -33.63 -62.70
C ILE A 314 11.24 -35.09 -63.09
N GLU A 315 10.63 -35.31 -64.23
CA GLU A 315 10.55 -36.60 -64.91
C GLU A 315 11.96 -37.01 -65.37
N PRO A 316 12.50 -38.18 -65.00
CA PRO A 316 13.81 -38.60 -65.47
C PRO A 316 13.71 -39.14 -66.90
N ALA A 317 14.57 -38.63 -67.77
CA ALA A 317 14.67 -39.02 -69.18
C ALA A 317 14.94 -40.53 -69.36
N PRO A 318 14.42 -41.16 -70.43
CA PRO A 318 14.66 -42.57 -70.70
C PRO A 318 16.10 -42.77 -71.22
N VAL A 319 16.80 -43.73 -70.64
CA VAL A 319 18.15 -44.14 -71.07
C VAL A 319 18.00 -45.10 -72.27
N PRO A 320 18.86 -44.99 -73.31
CA PRO A 320 18.87 -45.92 -74.45
C PRO A 320 19.35 -47.33 -74.11
#